data_AF-A0A1X7SGQ8-F1
#
_entry.id   AF-A0A1X7SGQ8-F1
#
_cell.length_a   1.000
_cell.length_b   1.000
_cell.length_c   1.000
_cell.angle_alpha   90.00
_cell.angle_beta   90.00
_cell.angle_gamma   90.00
#
_symmetry.space_group_name_H-M   'P 1'
#
loop_
_entity.id
_entity.type
_entity.pdbx_description
1 polymer ?
#
loop_
_entity_poly.entity_id
_entity_poly.type
_entity_poly.pdbx_seq_one_letter_code
_entity_poly.pdbx_strand_id
1 'polypeptide(L)'
;MSLKRKLGETSKDEGESSSATTSVECAIQSLSPMKKSKKGNNYYVGVGSDGQKSLRFIGFDSESNKTLNSYQMKGQSVSIRNCTLKPGEKEDEVFINRNTVIEESTKKIDVKHTLFQTRTISQIQELEDGVMVHLRAKVLSTEPPRAVSRGLVQDVLLCDGSHTIGVQVAMFFNQLKTASMKSKLAQM
;
A
#
# COMPACT_ATOMS: atom_id res chain seq x y z
N MET A 1 -63.14 35.35 -12.43
CA MET A 1 -61.88 35.04 -13.13
C MET A 1 -60.75 35.86 -12.51
N SER A 2 -59.98 35.26 -11.59
CA SER A 2 -58.67 35.77 -11.15
C SER A 2 -58.01 34.70 -10.28
N LEU A 3 -56.74 34.39 -10.58
CA LEU A 3 -55.93 33.34 -9.99
C LEU A 3 -55.67 33.56 -8.49
N LYS A 4 -55.76 32.50 -7.68
CA LYS A 4 -55.02 32.39 -6.41
C LYS A 4 -54.32 31.03 -6.33
N ARG A 5 -53.00 31.09 -6.34
CA ARG A 5 -52.08 30.00 -6.02
C ARG A 5 -52.34 29.55 -4.58
N LYS A 6 -52.44 28.25 -4.33
CA LYS A 6 -52.42 27.68 -2.98
C LYS A 6 -51.05 27.06 -2.76
N LEU A 7 -50.23 27.78 -1.98
CA LEU A 7 -49.08 27.26 -1.27
C LEU A 7 -49.57 26.16 -0.31
N GLY A 8 -48.88 25.03 -0.30
CA GLY A 8 -49.06 23.95 0.68
C GLY A 8 -47.70 23.60 1.30
N GLU A 9 -47.28 24.40 2.27
CA GLU A 9 -46.48 23.94 3.41
C GLU A 9 -47.46 23.19 4.35
N THR A 10 -47.19 22.14 5.11
CA THR A 10 -45.98 21.48 5.62
C THR A 10 -46.41 20.05 6.05
N SER A 11 -45.51 19.08 5.92
CA SER A 11 -45.44 17.97 6.88
C SER A 11 -43.98 17.53 6.94
N LYS A 12 -43.31 17.89 8.02
CA LYS A 12 -42.10 17.20 8.46
C LYS A 12 -42.53 15.80 8.85
N ASP A 13 -41.89 14.79 8.30
CA ASP A 13 -41.66 13.56 9.03
C ASP A 13 -40.20 13.17 8.88
N GLU A 14 -39.66 12.73 10.00
CA GLU A 14 -38.25 12.62 10.29
C GLU A 14 -37.66 11.31 9.74
N GLY A 15 -36.38 11.36 9.39
CA GLY A 15 -35.48 10.27 9.72
C GLY A 15 -35.46 9.07 8.79
N GLU A 16 -34.77 9.22 7.66
CA GLU A 16 -33.87 8.15 7.20
C GLU A 16 -32.60 8.81 6.66
N SER A 17 -31.67 9.15 7.56
CA SER A 17 -30.29 9.37 7.15
C SER A 17 -29.73 8.02 6.72
N SER A 18 -30.00 7.63 5.48
CA SER A 18 -29.20 6.62 4.79
C SER A 18 -27.79 7.19 4.73
N SER A 19 -26.96 6.93 5.75
CA SER A 19 -25.54 7.17 5.65
C SER A 19 -25.08 6.28 4.50
N ALA A 20 -24.91 6.85 3.31
CA ALA A 20 -24.46 6.10 2.16
C ALA A 20 -23.15 5.41 2.56
N THR A 21 -23.21 4.11 2.79
CA THR A 21 -22.05 3.30 3.14
C THR A 21 -21.21 3.22 1.89
N THR A 22 -20.25 4.13 1.76
CA THR A 22 -19.34 4.14 0.62
C THR A 22 -18.54 2.84 0.65
N SER A 23 -18.66 2.09 -0.44
CA SER A 23 -17.93 0.84 -0.64
C SER A 23 -17.13 0.92 -1.93
N VAL A 24 -15.92 0.36 -1.90
CA VAL A 24 -14.99 0.35 -3.01
C VAL A 24 -14.48 -1.07 -3.18
N GLU A 25 -14.57 -1.58 -4.41
CA GLU A 25 -13.95 -2.84 -4.79
C GLU A 25 -12.70 -2.55 -5.60
N CYS A 26 -11.56 -3.09 -5.18
CA CYS A 26 -10.28 -2.80 -5.80
C CYS A 26 -9.28 -3.93 -5.60
N ALA A 27 -8.27 -4.03 -6.46
CA ALA A 27 -7.08 -4.82 -6.15
C ALA A 27 -5.95 -3.89 -5.70
N ILE A 28 -5.24 -4.31 -4.66
CA ILE A 28 -4.14 -3.54 -4.08
C ILE A 28 -2.86 -3.81 -4.88
N GLN A 29 -2.27 -2.76 -5.46
CA GLN A 29 -1.04 -2.86 -6.24
C GLN A 29 0.19 -2.75 -5.33
N SER A 30 0.21 -1.75 -4.46
CA SER A 30 1.32 -1.51 -3.53
C SER A 30 0.86 -0.83 -2.24
N LEU A 31 1.61 -1.07 -1.18
CA LEU A 31 1.37 -0.48 0.14
C LEU A 31 2.70 -0.08 0.78
N SER A 32 2.74 1.11 1.35
CA SER A 32 3.87 1.55 2.14
C SER A 32 3.82 0.93 3.55
N PRO A 33 4.98 0.76 4.20
CA PRO A 33 5.01 0.53 5.63
C PRO A 33 4.40 1.72 6.39
N MET A 34 4.14 1.53 7.69
CA MET A 34 3.70 2.62 8.56
C MET A 34 4.78 3.69 8.66
N LYS A 35 4.42 4.93 8.32
CA LYS A 35 5.25 6.13 8.36
C LYS A 35 4.78 7.05 9.48
N LYS A 36 5.71 7.78 10.10
CA LYS A 36 5.36 8.90 10.99
C LYS A 36 5.11 10.17 10.17
N SER A 37 3.99 10.82 10.41
CA SER A 37 3.69 12.15 9.86
C SER A 37 4.47 13.23 10.61
N LYS A 38 4.57 14.42 10.01
CA LYS A 38 5.15 15.61 10.68
C LYS A 38 4.42 15.98 11.97
N LYS A 39 3.14 15.60 12.10
CA LYS A 39 2.29 15.85 13.27
C LYS A 39 2.37 14.71 14.31
N GLY A 40 3.25 13.73 14.14
CA GLY A 40 3.46 12.63 15.08
C GLY A 40 2.55 11.42 14.87
N ASN A 41 1.50 11.53 14.07
CA ASN A 41 0.59 10.41 13.79
C ASN A 41 1.21 9.40 12.82
N ASN A 42 1.01 8.11 13.07
CA ASN A 42 1.38 7.05 12.14
C ASN A 42 0.35 6.94 11.01
N TYR A 43 0.81 6.72 9.79
CA TYR A 43 -0.03 6.56 8.61
C TYR A 43 0.65 5.68 7.58
N TYR A 44 -0.13 5.06 6.71
CA TYR A 44 0.37 4.38 5.52
C TYR A 44 -0.33 4.93 4.28
N VAL A 45 0.31 4.73 3.13
CA VAL A 45 -0.25 5.07 1.83
C VAL A 45 -0.15 3.84 0.95
N GLY A 46 -1.19 3.57 0.18
CA GLY A 46 -1.20 2.51 -0.82
C GLY A 46 -1.72 3.00 -2.16
N VAL A 47 -1.50 2.18 -3.18
CA VAL A 47 -2.06 2.34 -4.51
C VAL A 47 -2.80 1.06 -4.86
N GLY A 48 -3.97 1.18 -5.46
CA GLY A 48 -4.67 0.07 -6.07
C GLY A 48 -5.52 0.54 -7.22
N SER A 49 -6.32 -0.38 -7.75
CA SER A 49 -7.14 -0.08 -8.91
C SER A 49 -8.45 -0.84 -8.85
N ASP A 50 -9.52 -0.20 -9.29
CA ASP A 50 -10.83 -0.81 -9.52
C ASP A 50 -10.93 -1.49 -10.92
N GLY A 51 -9.82 -1.48 -11.68
CA GLY A 51 -9.73 -1.98 -13.06
C GLY A 51 -9.93 -0.89 -14.12
N GLN A 52 -10.42 0.29 -13.75
CA GLN A 52 -10.66 1.44 -14.64
C GLN A 52 -9.72 2.60 -14.32
N LYS A 53 -9.54 2.88 -13.03
CA LYS A 53 -8.77 4.01 -12.50
C LYS A 53 -7.83 3.55 -11.40
N SER A 54 -6.85 4.41 -11.12
CA SER A 54 -5.96 4.29 -9.97
C SER A 54 -6.63 4.92 -8.74
N LEU A 55 -6.49 4.24 -7.61
CA LEU A 55 -7.02 4.64 -6.31
C LEU A 55 -5.85 4.78 -5.33
N ARG A 56 -5.86 5.88 -4.58
CA ARG A 56 -4.87 6.14 -3.55
C ARG A 56 -5.45 5.86 -2.17
N PHE A 57 -4.89 4.88 -1.47
CA PHE A 57 -5.31 4.54 -0.10
C PHE A 57 -4.51 5.32 0.93
N ILE A 58 -5.19 5.80 1.96
CA ILE A 58 -4.57 6.44 3.12
C ILE A 58 -5.22 5.86 4.37
N GLY A 59 -4.42 5.25 5.24
CA GLY A 59 -4.91 4.74 6.51
C GLY A 59 -3.99 5.12 7.66
N PHE A 60 -4.55 5.11 8.86
CA PHE A 60 -3.84 5.48 10.09
C PHE A 60 -3.67 4.32 11.06
N ASP A 61 -4.28 3.18 10.73
CA ASP A 61 -4.31 2.00 11.58
C ASP A 61 -3.38 0.89 11.07
N SER A 62 -2.64 0.25 11.98
CA SER A 62 -1.67 -0.78 11.61
C SER A 62 -2.29 -2.12 11.26
N GLU A 63 -3.48 -2.44 11.78
CA GLU A 63 -4.14 -3.71 11.51
C GLU A 63 -4.69 -3.72 10.09
N SER A 64 -5.35 -2.64 9.67
CA SER A 64 -5.80 -2.46 8.29
C SER A 64 -4.65 -2.54 7.28
N ASN A 65 -3.47 -1.97 7.60
CA ASN A 65 -2.28 -2.07 6.76
C ASN A 65 -1.83 -3.53 6.57
N LYS A 66 -1.80 -4.33 7.66
CA LYS A 66 -1.45 -5.76 7.59
C LYS A 66 -2.45 -6.56 6.78
N THR A 67 -3.75 -6.32 6.99
CA THR A 67 -4.83 -7.00 6.27
C THR A 67 -4.73 -6.74 4.77
N LEU A 68 -4.57 -5.49 4.35
CA LEU A 68 -4.43 -5.16 2.94
C LEU A 68 -3.12 -5.69 2.33
N ASN A 69 -2.01 -5.66 3.07
CA ASN A 69 -0.76 -6.29 2.62
C ASN A 69 -0.94 -7.79 2.39
N SER A 70 -1.69 -8.48 3.26
CA SER A 70 -1.99 -9.91 3.08
C SER A 70 -2.74 -10.17 1.77
N TYR A 71 -3.77 -9.37 1.47
CA TYR A 71 -4.52 -9.49 0.21
C TYR A 71 -3.67 -9.12 -1.01
N GLN A 72 -2.84 -8.08 -0.90
CA GLN A 72 -1.89 -7.68 -1.95
C GLN A 72 -0.91 -8.81 -2.28
N MET A 73 -0.32 -9.45 -1.27
CA MET A 73 0.62 -10.57 -1.45
C MET A 73 -0.05 -11.82 -2.04
N LYS A 74 -1.34 -12.01 -1.82
CA LYS A 74 -2.14 -13.10 -2.41
C LYS A 74 -2.66 -12.77 -3.81
N GLY A 75 -2.53 -11.53 -4.28
CA GLY A 75 -3.12 -11.07 -5.54
C GLY A 75 -4.66 -11.09 -5.52
N GLN A 76 -5.27 -10.96 -4.33
CA GLN A 76 -6.72 -10.98 -4.17
C GLN A 76 -7.30 -9.56 -4.27
N SER A 77 -8.48 -9.46 -4.87
CA SER A 77 -9.28 -8.23 -4.86
C SER A 77 -9.98 -8.08 -3.50
N VAL A 78 -10.15 -6.85 -3.05
CA VAL A 78 -10.72 -6.51 -1.75
C VAL A 78 -11.95 -5.63 -1.89
N SER A 79 -12.93 -5.85 -1.01
CA SER A 79 -14.07 -4.98 -0.79
C SER A 79 -13.82 -4.17 0.47
N ILE A 80 -13.75 -2.85 0.32
CA ILE A 80 -13.54 -1.90 1.40
C ILE A 80 -14.85 -1.17 1.64
N ARG A 81 -15.47 -1.36 2.80
CA ARG A 81 -16.76 -0.76 3.17
C ARG A 81 -16.58 0.21 4.33
N ASN A 82 -17.46 1.21 4.44
CA ASN A 82 -17.37 2.28 5.44
C ASN A 82 -16.04 3.07 5.35
N CYS A 83 -15.54 3.27 4.14
CA CYS A 83 -14.42 4.16 3.86
C CYS A 83 -14.90 5.56 3.49
N THR A 84 -14.01 6.55 3.59
CA THR A 84 -14.30 7.89 3.06
C THR A 84 -13.63 8.04 1.71
N LEU A 85 -14.41 8.27 0.66
CA LEU A 85 -13.89 8.53 -0.69
C LEU A 85 -13.87 10.04 -0.95
N LYS A 86 -12.72 10.55 -1.36
CA LYS A 86 -12.57 11.91 -1.86
C LYS A 86 -12.18 11.86 -3.32
N PRO A 87 -13.05 12.34 -4.23
CA PRO A 87 -12.71 12.43 -5.63
C PRO A 87 -11.50 13.36 -5.80
N GLY A 88 -10.49 12.90 -6.52
CA GLY A 88 -9.31 13.70 -6.85
C GLY A 88 -9.28 14.02 -8.35
N GLU A 89 -8.56 15.08 -8.72
CA GLU A 89 -8.41 15.43 -10.15
C GLU A 89 -7.63 14.37 -10.94
N LYS A 90 -6.70 13.66 -10.28
CA LYS A 90 -5.86 12.62 -10.91
C LYS A 90 -6.24 11.21 -10.48
N GLU A 91 -6.39 11.01 -9.18
CA GLU A 91 -6.71 9.71 -8.57
C GLU A 91 -7.67 9.95 -7.42
N ASP A 92 -8.63 9.06 -7.25
CA ASP A 92 -9.57 9.14 -6.12
C ASP A 92 -8.86 8.67 -4.85
N GLU A 93 -9.03 9.43 -3.77
CA GLU A 93 -8.45 9.12 -2.47
C GLU A 93 -9.43 8.36 -1.59
N VAL A 94 -9.02 7.17 -1.15
CA VAL A 94 -9.79 6.31 -0.25
C VAL A 94 -9.14 6.34 1.12
N PHE A 95 -9.86 6.91 2.09
CA PHE A 95 -9.44 6.95 3.48
C PHE A 95 -10.00 5.75 4.25
N ILE A 96 -9.10 5.01 4.87
CA ILE A 96 -9.39 3.84 5.68
C ILE A 96 -9.46 4.27 7.14
N ASN A 97 -10.67 4.17 7.68
CA ASN A 97 -11.03 4.56 9.03
C ASN A 97 -11.03 3.33 9.94
N ARG A 98 -11.16 3.54 11.25
CA ARG A 98 -11.20 2.44 12.24
C ARG A 98 -12.43 1.53 12.10
N ASN A 99 -13.53 2.05 11.57
CA ASN A 99 -14.77 1.32 11.31
C ASN A 99 -14.86 0.76 9.87
N THR A 100 -13.79 0.91 9.09
CA THR A 100 -13.74 0.38 7.73
C THR A 100 -13.62 -1.14 7.79
N VAL A 101 -14.50 -1.82 7.05
CA VAL A 101 -14.50 -3.28 6.93
C VAL A 101 -13.75 -3.63 5.65
N ILE A 102 -12.78 -4.53 5.75
CA ILE A 102 -11.92 -4.96 4.64
C ILE A 102 -12.06 -6.48 4.49
N GLU A 103 -12.70 -6.89 3.40
CA GLU A 103 -12.98 -8.29 3.11
C GLU A 103 -12.49 -8.65 1.71
N GLU A 104 -12.35 -9.95 1.44
CA GLU A 104 -12.11 -10.42 0.08
C GLU A 104 -13.32 -10.09 -0.81
N SER A 105 -13.07 -9.55 -2.01
CA SER A 105 -14.12 -9.34 -3.00
C SER A 105 -14.27 -10.58 -3.87
N THR A 106 -15.52 -10.93 -4.20
CA THR A 106 -15.83 -11.95 -5.21
C THR A 106 -15.52 -11.48 -6.63
N LYS A 107 -15.34 -10.17 -6.84
CA LYS A 107 -15.02 -9.58 -8.13
C LYS A 107 -13.53 -9.74 -8.41
N LYS A 108 -13.20 -10.44 -9.50
CA LYS A 108 -11.83 -10.53 -9.99
C LYS A 108 -11.50 -9.25 -10.76
N ILE A 109 -10.70 -8.39 -10.16
CA ILE A 109 -10.17 -7.21 -10.83
C ILE A 109 -8.79 -7.57 -11.33
N ASP A 110 -8.67 -7.71 -12.64
CA ASP A 110 -7.42 -8.08 -13.32
C ASP A 110 -6.53 -6.84 -13.40
N VAL A 111 -5.93 -6.50 -12.26
CA VAL A 111 -4.95 -5.43 -12.20
C VAL A 111 -3.63 -6.03 -12.59
N LYS A 112 -2.91 -5.39 -13.53
CA LYS A 112 -1.49 -5.66 -13.75
C LYS A 112 -0.80 -5.37 -12.43
N HIS A 113 -0.72 -6.38 -11.55
CA HIS A 113 0.22 -6.36 -10.46
C HIS A 113 1.54 -6.04 -11.12
N THR A 114 2.25 -5.04 -10.60
CA THR A 114 3.66 -4.89 -10.89
C THR A 114 4.32 -6.12 -10.29
N LEU A 115 4.23 -7.25 -11.02
CA LEU A 115 4.97 -8.45 -10.76
C LEU A 115 6.40 -8.00 -11.00
N PHE A 116 7.05 -7.58 -9.92
CA PHE A 116 8.48 -7.35 -9.95
C PHE A 116 9.07 -8.64 -10.49
N GLN A 117 9.65 -8.55 -11.68
CA GLN A 117 10.23 -9.72 -12.30
C GLN A 117 11.24 -10.28 -11.31
N THR A 118 11.11 -11.56 -11.01
CA THR A 118 12.10 -12.22 -10.16
C THR A 118 13.39 -12.27 -10.96
N ARG A 119 14.43 -11.62 -10.45
CA ARG A 119 15.73 -11.53 -11.11
C ARG A 119 16.78 -12.27 -10.29
N THR A 120 17.78 -12.82 -10.97
CA THR A 120 18.98 -13.37 -10.34
C THR A 120 19.93 -12.25 -9.90
N ILE A 121 20.89 -12.54 -9.04
CA ILE A 121 21.87 -11.55 -8.58
C ILE A 121 22.70 -11.02 -9.76
N SER A 122 23.08 -11.88 -10.71
CA SER A 122 23.79 -11.49 -11.94
C SER A 122 23.01 -10.45 -12.74
N GLN A 123 21.71 -10.66 -12.93
CA GLN A 123 20.86 -9.73 -13.66
C GLN A 123 20.69 -8.40 -12.93
N ILE A 124 20.68 -8.41 -11.59
CA ILE A 124 20.56 -7.19 -10.78
C ILE A 124 21.80 -6.30 -10.94
N GLN A 125 22.99 -6.89 -11.08
CA GLN A 125 24.25 -6.15 -11.26
C GLN A 125 24.30 -5.35 -12.57
N GLU A 126 23.49 -5.74 -13.56
CA GLU A 126 23.39 -5.08 -14.86
C GLU A 126 22.29 -4.02 -14.92
N LEU A 127 21.48 -3.86 -13.85
CA LEU A 127 20.41 -2.89 -13.80
C LEU A 127 20.92 -1.50 -13.41
N GLU A 128 20.20 -0.49 -13.88
CA GLU A 128 20.40 0.89 -13.43
C GLU A 128 19.99 1.07 -11.96
N ASP A 129 20.63 2.02 -11.29
CA ASP A 129 20.31 2.39 -9.91
C ASP A 129 18.85 2.87 -9.80
N GLY A 130 18.17 2.44 -8.73
CA GLY A 130 16.80 2.86 -8.42
C GLY A 130 15.69 1.95 -8.98
N VAL A 131 16.05 0.89 -9.70
CA VAL A 131 15.08 -0.12 -10.18
C VAL A 131 14.63 -1.03 -9.03
N MET A 132 13.31 -1.22 -8.88
CA MET A 132 12.74 -2.16 -7.92
C MET A 132 12.66 -3.57 -8.50
N VAL A 133 13.17 -4.56 -7.75
CA VAL A 133 13.25 -5.96 -8.17
C VAL A 133 12.79 -6.91 -7.06
N HIS A 134 12.35 -8.11 -7.47
CA HIS A 134 12.20 -9.23 -6.56
C HIS A 134 13.41 -10.15 -6.68
N LEU A 135 14.04 -10.44 -5.55
CA LEU A 135 15.15 -11.36 -5.45
C LEU A 135 14.78 -12.53 -4.55
N ARG A 136 14.90 -13.75 -5.08
CA ARG A 136 14.83 -14.97 -4.28
C ARG A 136 16.23 -15.45 -3.99
N ALA A 137 16.68 -15.28 -2.75
CA ALA A 137 18.03 -15.64 -2.33
C ALA A 137 18.04 -16.24 -0.91
N LYS A 138 19.07 -17.03 -0.62
CA LYS A 138 19.40 -17.49 0.73
C LYS A 138 20.25 -16.45 1.42
N VAL A 139 20.01 -16.23 2.71
CA VAL A 139 20.89 -15.43 3.56
C VAL A 139 22.11 -16.26 3.92
N LEU A 140 23.31 -15.78 3.58
CA LEU A 140 24.57 -16.42 3.97
C LEU A 140 25.05 -15.91 5.34
N SER A 141 25.02 -14.59 5.54
CA SER A 141 25.44 -13.97 6.78
C SER A 141 24.70 -12.66 7.02
N THR A 142 24.67 -12.25 8.28
CA THR A 142 24.08 -10.99 8.73
C THR A 142 25.00 -10.33 9.72
N GLU A 143 25.33 -9.06 9.51
CA GLU A 143 26.04 -8.27 10.52
C GLU A 143 25.07 -7.80 11.62
N PRO A 144 25.58 -7.40 12.81
CA PRO A 144 24.76 -6.77 13.83
C PRO A 144 24.09 -5.48 13.31
N PRO A 145 22.85 -5.18 13.72
CA PRO A 145 22.18 -3.94 13.33
C PRO A 145 22.95 -2.70 13.81
N ARG A 146 23.14 -1.73 12.91
CA ARG A 146 23.82 -0.46 13.19
C ARG A 146 22.82 0.70 13.17
N ALA A 147 22.95 1.58 14.15
CA ALA A 147 22.14 2.80 14.21
C ALA A 147 22.57 3.81 13.13
N VAL A 148 21.58 4.40 12.47
CA VAL A 148 21.72 5.52 11.54
C VAL A 148 20.74 6.62 11.92
N SER A 149 20.92 7.83 11.38
CA SER A 149 20.11 9.02 11.73
C SER A 149 18.59 8.85 11.58
N ARG A 150 18.12 7.85 10.80
CA ARG A 150 16.71 7.57 10.56
C ARG A 150 16.23 6.18 11.01
N GLY A 151 17.02 5.44 11.79
CA GLY A 151 16.61 4.12 12.31
C GLY A 151 17.75 3.12 12.48
N LEU A 152 17.42 1.84 12.38
CA LEU A 152 18.40 0.75 12.38
C LEU A 152 18.57 0.21 10.95
N VAL A 153 19.80 -0.05 10.55
CA VAL A 153 20.13 -0.71 9.29
C VAL A 153 20.92 -1.95 9.61
N GLN A 154 20.65 -3.05 8.90
CA GLN A 154 21.40 -4.28 9.01
C GLN A 154 21.98 -4.66 7.66
N ASP A 155 23.28 -4.92 7.63
CA ASP A 155 23.98 -5.39 6.44
C ASP A 155 23.82 -6.92 6.33
N VAL A 156 23.36 -7.40 5.18
CA VAL A 156 23.01 -8.81 4.92
C VAL A 156 23.66 -9.28 3.64
N LEU A 157 24.31 -10.44 3.67
CA LEU A 157 24.85 -11.11 2.49
C LEU A 157 23.85 -12.15 1.97
N LEU A 158 23.41 -11.98 0.73
CA LEU A 158 22.48 -12.87 0.04
C LEU A 158 23.19 -13.69 -1.04
N CYS A 159 22.69 -14.90 -1.32
CA CYS A 159 23.19 -15.80 -2.37
C CYS A 159 22.05 -16.48 -3.13
N ASP A 160 22.11 -16.48 -4.46
CA ASP A 160 21.12 -17.14 -5.34
C ASP A 160 21.56 -18.54 -5.81
N GLY A 161 22.69 -19.03 -5.31
CA GLY A 161 23.29 -20.33 -5.66
C GLY A 161 24.56 -20.20 -6.50
N SER A 162 24.75 -19.10 -7.23
CA SER A 162 25.94 -18.87 -8.05
C SER A 162 26.65 -17.55 -7.75
N HIS A 163 25.92 -16.53 -7.31
CA HIS A 163 26.46 -15.21 -7.00
C HIS A 163 26.04 -14.76 -5.61
N THR A 164 26.79 -13.80 -5.08
CA THR A 164 26.50 -13.18 -3.78
C THR A 164 26.31 -11.69 -3.93
N ILE A 165 25.43 -11.10 -3.12
CA ILE A 165 25.20 -9.66 -3.08
C ILE A 165 25.03 -9.16 -1.64
N GLY A 166 25.70 -8.06 -1.32
CA GLY A 166 25.53 -7.35 -0.05
C GLY A 166 24.35 -6.38 -0.13
N VAL A 167 23.43 -6.45 0.82
CA VAL A 167 22.22 -5.62 0.84
C VAL A 167 22.03 -4.99 2.21
N GLN A 168 21.69 -3.70 2.22
CA GLN A 168 21.32 -3.00 3.44
C GLN A 168 19.82 -3.09 3.67
N VAL A 169 19.42 -3.76 4.74
CA VAL A 169 18.02 -3.89 5.15
C VAL A 169 17.72 -2.82 6.18
N ALA A 170 16.81 -1.90 5.85
CA ALA A 170 16.29 -0.97 6.83
C ALA A 170 15.35 -1.73 7.78
N MET A 171 15.72 -1.76 9.06
CA MET A 171 14.95 -2.42 10.10
C MET A 171 13.93 -1.43 10.66
N PHE A 172 12.75 -1.42 10.04
CA PHE A 172 11.58 -0.79 10.63
C PHE A 172 10.91 -1.82 11.55
N PHE A 173 10.74 -1.46 12.82
CA PHE A 173 9.90 -2.25 13.73
C PHE A 173 8.49 -2.31 13.13
N ASN A 174 8.10 -3.50 12.66
CA ASN A 174 6.90 -3.89 11.89
C ASN A 174 6.95 -3.80 10.36
N GLN A 175 7.13 -5.00 9.78
CA GLN A 175 6.70 -5.54 8.48
C GLN A 175 7.25 -4.93 7.17
N LEU A 176 7.70 -5.86 6.32
CA LEU A 176 8.33 -5.75 5.01
C LEU A 176 9.72 -5.09 4.99
N LYS A 177 10.74 -5.96 4.99
CA LYS A 177 12.16 -5.66 4.74
C LYS A 177 12.30 -5.04 3.35
N THR A 178 12.12 -3.73 3.25
CA THR A 178 12.52 -2.95 2.08
C THR A 178 14.02 -2.71 2.18
N ALA A 179 14.76 -3.36 1.30
CA ALA A 179 16.20 -3.24 1.22
C ALA A 179 16.54 -2.17 0.19
N SER A 180 17.40 -1.21 0.56
CA SER A 180 17.84 -0.12 -0.32
C SER A 180 19.29 -0.40 -0.69
N MET A 181 19.58 -0.53 -1.98
CA MET A 181 20.94 -0.79 -2.47
C MET A 181 21.78 0.49 -2.45
N LYS A 182 22.98 0.40 -1.90
CA LYS A 182 24.11 1.28 -2.24
C LYS A 182 25.21 0.37 -2.75
N SER A 183 25.51 0.43 -4.04
CA SER A 183 26.65 -0.28 -4.62
C SER A 183 27.94 0.34 -4.05
N LYS A 184 28.81 -0.50 -3.48
CA LYS A 184 30.19 -0.13 -3.18
C LYS A 184 31.06 -1.01 -4.07
N LEU A 185 31.55 -0.44 -5.17
CA LEU A 185 32.57 -1.07 -6.00
C LEU A 185 33.80 -1.32 -5.13
N ALA A 186 34.12 -2.58 -4.86
CA ALA A 186 35.45 -2.97 -4.44
C ALA A 186 36.23 -3.32 -5.71
N GLN A 187 37.16 -2.46 -6.10
CA GLN A 187 38.15 -2.76 -7.14
C GLN A 187 39.13 -3.78 -6.56
N MET A 188 39.32 -4.90 -7.27
CA MET A 188 40.55 -5.71 -7.23
C MET A 188 41.38 -5.37 -8.46
#